data_AF-A0A8C0WA93-F1
#
_entry.id   AF-A0A8C0WA93-F1
#
_cell.length_a   1.000
_cell.length_b   1.000
_cell.length_c   1.000
_cell.angle_alpha   90.00
_cell.angle_beta   90.00
_cell.angle_gamma   90.00
#
_symmetry.space_group_name_H-M   'P 1'
#
loop_
_entity.id
_entity.type
_entity.pdbx_description
1 polymer ?
#
loop_
_entity_poly.entity_id
_entity_poly.type
_entity_poly.pdbx_seq_one_letter_code
_entity_poly.pdbx_strand_id
1 'polypeptide(L)'
;CIQSHLGENKMDILEELHEDLFKESWLRKNYLIDFKHHFMSHFPYALKEITKNRRKETHKSIKHCTIFSSNVDHLLLNLTLSDIMVSLANASTLQKDSSWIEMIRKFVTETLEDGTRLNSKQLNRLLGVSWRLIQIQSNREAIEILLKAVYTLYQQRGLILPVRTLLLKFFSKIYQKEELRSYRFRYRSRVLSRWLAGLPLQLSHLGSRNPELSTQLIDIIHTAAARANKELLKSLQATALQIYDPQEGTVVVLPAESQQRLVQLVYFLPSLPADLLSRLSRCCIMGRLSPALATTLIRILHMRSSLSGWKHSVNDWLMSDVDYLSFLFSTLTGFSKEELTWLQSLRGVPHVIQTQLSSVLLYLTDLDQFLHHWDITEAVCHSLMVIPARSQTFDILQSAISKHLVGLTVIPDSTAGCIFDVICKLLDHTCVVSETLLPFLASCCYSVLYFLLTLEKGEAEHLKKRDKLWGACVSILALFPRVLRLMLQSLRVNRVGSEELPVVGQMLRLLLQHAPLRPHMLTNAILVQQIIKNITTLKSGSVQEQWLTDLHYCFSVYITGHPQGPSALSTVY
;
A
#
# COMPACT_ATOMS: atom_id res chain seq x y z
N CYS A 1 19.86 -12.88 -56.20
CA CYS A 1 19.18 -11.66 -56.68
C CYS A 1 17.79 -11.43 -56.09
N ILE A 2 17.32 -12.18 -55.09
CA ILE A 2 16.27 -11.74 -54.15
C ILE A 2 16.70 -12.21 -52.75
N GLN A 3 17.77 -11.57 -52.26
CA GLN A 3 18.09 -11.47 -50.83
C GLN A 3 17.91 -10.01 -50.40
N SER A 4 17.02 -9.30 -51.09
CA SER A 4 16.87 -7.85 -50.94
C SER A 4 15.45 -7.47 -51.30
N HIS A 5 14.48 -7.86 -50.49
CA HIS A 5 13.29 -7.06 -50.15
C HIS A 5 12.42 -7.82 -49.13
N LEU A 6 12.67 -7.54 -47.84
CA LEU A 6 11.75 -7.64 -46.69
C LEU A 6 11.26 -9.07 -46.31
N GLY A 7 11.54 -9.64 -45.14
CA GLY A 7 12.25 -9.19 -43.96
C GLY A 7 12.32 -10.34 -42.95
N GLU A 8 13.51 -10.58 -42.43
CA GLU A 8 13.80 -11.47 -41.32
C GLU A 8 13.10 -10.93 -40.06
N ASN A 9 12.12 -11.68 -39.54
CA ASN A 9 11.63 -11.69 -38.14
C ASN A 9 10.26 -12.39 -37.96
N LYS A 10 9.85 -13.28 -38.86
CA LYS A 10 8.61 -14.07 -38.70
C LYS A 10 8.74 -15.59 -38.87
N MET A 11 9.94 -16.13 -39.10
CA MET A 11 10.13 -17.57 -39.34
C MET A 11 10.61 -18.36 -38.10
N ASP A 12 11.25 -17.73 -37.12
CA ASP A 12 11.81 -18.49 -35.98
C ASP A 12 10.82 -18.82 -34.86
N ILE A 13 9.55 -18.42 -34.97
CA ILE A 13 8.49 -18.75 -34.01
C ILE A 13 7.50 -19.79 -34.59
N LEU A 14 7.60 -20.11 -35.89
CA LEU A 14 6.68 -21.03 -36.57
C LEU A 14 7.26 -22.42 -36.85
N GLU A 15 8.59 -22.60 -36.80
CA GLU A 15 9.22 -23.89 -37.12
C GLU A 15 9.16 -24.93 -35.97
N GLU A 16 9.34 -24.54 -34.70
CA GLU A 16 9.28 -25.49 -33.57
C GLU A 16 7.88 -26.08 -33.33
N LEU A 17 6.82 -25.29 -33.55
CA LEU A 17 5.43 -25.76 -33.39
C LEU A 17 5.00 -26.73 -34.50
N HIS A 18 5.61 -26.64 -35.69
CA HIS A 18 5.20 -27.44 -36.85
C HIS A 18 5.81 -28.85 -36.84
N GLU A 19 7.00 -29.03 -36.26
CA GLU A 19 7.64 -30.35 -36.14
C GLU A 19 6.89 -31.28 -35.16
N ASP A 20 6.48 -30.79 -34.00
CA ASP A 20 5.83 -31.61 -32.97
C ASP A 20 4.43 -32.07 -33.41
N LEU A 21 3.63 -31.17 -34.00
CA LEU A 21 2.32 -31.50 -34.58
C LEU A 21 2.43 -32.49 -35.74
N PHE A 22 3.48 -32.40 -36.56
CA PHE A 22 3.74 -33.35 -37.64
C PHE A 22 4.12 -34.72 -37.09
N LYS A 23 5.02 -34.79 -36.10
CA LYS A 23 5.42 -36.04 -35.42
C LYS A 23 4.23 -36.72 -34.72
N GLU A 24 3.40 -35.98 -34.00
CA GLU A 24 2.20 -36.49 -33.33
C GLU A 24 1.18 -37.05 -34.34
N SER A 25 0.94 -36.34 -35.45
CA SER A 25 0.03 -36.79 -36.51
C SER A 25 0.54 -38.05 -37.24
N TRP A 26 1.86 -38.15 -37.45
CA TRP A 26 2.50 -39.32 -38.06
C TRP A 26 2.46 -40.53 -37.13
N LEU A 27 2.77 -40.36 -35.84
CA LEU A 27 2.67 -41.42 -34.83
C LEU A 27 1.25 -41.94 -34.72
N ARG A 28 0.26 -41.03 -34.71
CA ARG A 28 -1.15 -41.40 -34.67
C ARG A 28 -1.54 -42.27 -35.87
N LYS A 29 -1.10 -41.89 -37.08
CA LYS A 29 -1.46 -42.61 -38.32
C LYS A 29 -0.89 -44.02 -38.35
N ASN A 30 0.32 -44.21 -37.85
CA ASN A 30 1.05 -45.47 -38.00
C ASN A 30 0.93 -46.42 -36.80
N TYR A 31 0.76 -45.90 -35.57
CA TYR A 31 0.93 -46.71 -34.36
C TYR A 31 -0.23 -46.66 -33.36
N LEU A 32 -1.25 -45.81 -33.55
CA LEU A 32 -2.34 -45.67 -32.58
C LEU A 32 -3.11 -46.98 -32.32
N ILE A 33 -3.35 -47.77 -33.37
CA ILE A 33 -4.11 -49.03 -33.26
C ILE A 33 -3.34 -50.03 -32.40
N ASP A 34 -2.06 -50.22 -32.69
CA ASP A 34 -1.19 -51.15 -31.96
C ASP A 34 -0.98 -50.66 -30.51
N PHE A 35 -0.76 -49.36 -30.31
CA PHE A 35 -0.65 -48.77 -28.97
C PHE A 35 -1.93 -49.00 -28.15
N LYS A 36 -3.11 -48.78 -28.75
CA LYS A 36 -4.39 -49.01 -28.07
C LYS A 36 -4.55 -50.48 -27.70
N HIS A 37 -4.22 -51.40 -28.62
CA HIS A 37 -4.37 -52.84 -28.39
C HIS A 37 -3.46 -53.33 -27.26
N HIS A 38 -2.20 -52.90 -27.25
CA HIS A 38 -1.21 -53.36 -26.27
C HIS A 38 -1.28 -52.66 -24.91
N PHE A 39 -1.58 -51.36 -24.88
CA PHE A 39 -1.47 -50.57 -23.64
C PHE A 39 -2.80 -50.15 -23.03
N MET A 40 -3.84 -49.90 -23.83
CA MET A 40 -5.13 -49.43 -23.30
C MET A 40 -6.09 -50.54 -22.92
N SER A 41 -5.86 -51.77 -23.35
CA SER A 41 -6.69 -52.95 -23.03
C SER A 41 -6.68 -53.32 -21.54
N HIS A 42 -5.59 -53.00 -20.84
CA HIS A 42 -5.38 -53.34 -19.43
C HIS A 42 -5.14 -52.12 -18.53
N PHE A 43 -5.36 -50.92 -19.06
CA PHE A 43 -5.18 -49.67 -18.32
C PHE A 43 -6.38 -49.39 -17.39
N PRO A 44 -6.18 -48.87 -16.16
CA PRO A 44 -4.90 -48.59 -15.50
C PRO A 44 -4.24 -49.84 -14.91
N TYR A 45 -2.91 -49.89 -14.95
CA TYR A 45 -2.14 -50.99 -14.36
C TYR A 45 -2.04 -50.83 -12.84
N ALA A 46 -2.58 -51.77 -12.06
CA ALA A 46 -2.52 -51.76 -10.60
C ALA A 46 -1.70 -52.93 -10.05
N LEU A 47 -1.05 -52.72 -8.90
CA LEU A 47 -0.53 -53.82 -8.07
C LEU A 47 -1.74 -54.44 -7.36
N LYS A 48 -2.24 -55.60 -7.80
CA LYS A 48 -3.26 -56.32 -7.04
C LYS A 48 -2.69 -56.65 -5.65
N GLU A 49 -3.27 -56.11 -4.59
CA GLU A 49 -3.00 -56.57 -3.22
C GLU A 49 -3.31 -58.06 -3.14
N ILE A 50 -2.29 -58.89 -2.91
CA ILE A 50 -2.47 -60.31 -2.63
C ILE A 50 -2.87 -60.43 -1.16
N THR A 51 -4.14 -60.17 -0.83
CA THR A 51 -4.73 -60.77 0.37
C THR A 51 -4.85 -62.28 0.12
N LYS A 52 -4.03 -63.03 0.83
CA LYS A 52 -4.03 -64.49 0.91
C LYS A 52 -5.46 -65.05 0.97
N ASN A 53 -5.89 -65.73 -0.09
CA ASN A 53 -6.84 -66.83 0.04
C ASN A 53 -6.22 -68.08 -0.61
N ARG A 54 -5.66 -68.94 0.24
CA ARG A 54 -5.36 -70.33 -0.11
C ARG A 54 -6.68 -71.03 -0.41
N ARG A 55 -6.83 -71.58 -1.62
CA ARG A 55 -7.34 -72.95 -1.84
C ARG A 55 -7.00 -73.44 -3.24
N LYS A 56 -6.53 -74.69 -3.28
CA LYS A 56 -6.05 -75.49 -4.41
C LYS A 56 -7.16 -75.76 -5.42
N GLU A 57 -6.82 -75.81 -6.71
CA GLU A 57 -6.93 -77.01 -7.56
C GLU A 57 -6.37 -76.77 -8.98
N THR A 58 -6.23 -77.87 -9.72
CA THR A 58 -5.14 -78.26 -10.63
C THR A 58 -5.39 -78.06 -12.14
N HIS A 59 -4.28 -77.85 -12.87
CA HIS A 59 -3.97 -78.31 -14.26
C HIS A 59 -4.65 -77.69 -15.50
N LYS A 60 -3.93 -76.79 -16.22
CA LYS A 60 -3.23 -77.00 -17.54
C LYS A 60 -3.16 -75.70 -18.39
N SER A 61 -1.93 -75.33 -18.77
CA SER A 61 -1.51 -74.59 -20.00
C SER A 61 -2.08 -73.18 -20.23
N ILE A 62 -1.33 -72.08 -20.44
CA ILE A 62 -0.24 -71.84 -21.39
C ILE A 62 0.75 -70.81 -20.78
N LYS A 63 2.03 -71.04 -20.98
CA LYS A 63 3.17 -70.19 -20.60
C LYS A 63 3.18 -68.88 -21.40
N HIS A 64 3.04 -67.74 -20.72
CA HIS A 64 3.85 -66.53 -20.88
C HIS A 64 3.48 -65.53 -19.76
N CYS A 65 3.87 -65.86 -18.53
CA CYS A 65 4.04 -64.86 -17.49
C CYS A 65 5.46 -64.99 -16.99
N THR A 66 6.38 -64.34 -17.70
CA THR A 66 7.67 -64.00 -17.12
C THR A 66 7.39 -63.06 -15.97
N ILE A 67 7.73 -63.55 -14.78
CA ILE A 67 7.82 -62.87 -13.51
C ILE A 67 8.41 -61.47 -13.73
N PHE A 68 7.61 -60.41 -13.55
CA PHE A 68 8.18 -59.07 -13.32
C PHE A 68 8.46 -58.95 -11.82
N SER A 69 9.72 -59.18 -11.49
CA SER A 69 10.34 -58.77 -10.24
C SER A 69 10.16 -57.27 -10.02
N SER A 70 9.62 -56.91 -8.85
CA SER A 70 10.03 -55.79 -7.97
C SER A 70 10.44 -54.43 -8.59
N ASN A 71 9.79 -53.36 -8.10
CA ASN A 71 10.13 -51.92 -8.23
C ASN A 71 9.61 -51.13 -9.44
N VAL A 72 8.62 -51.62 -10.19
CA VAL A 72 7.95 -50.75 -11.18
C VAL A 72 7.01 -49.79 -10.45
N ASP A 73 7.29 -48.49 -10.50
CA ASP A 73 6.34 -47.45 -10.08
C ASP A 73 5.16 -47.45 -11.07
N HIS A 74 4.14 -48.25 -10.74
CA HIS A 74 2.93 -48.43 -11.55
C HIS A 74 2.21 -47.09 -11.80
N LEU A 75 2.30 -46.14 -10.86
CA LEU A 75 1.75 -44.81 -11.04
C LEU A 75 2.54 -44.05 -12.12
N LEU A 76 3.88 -44.09 -12.07
CA LEU A 76 4.70 -43.46 -13.10
C LEU A 76 4.48 -44.07 -14.49
N LEU A 77 4.30 -45.39 -14.57
CA LEU A 77 3.95 -46.08 -15.83
C LEU A 77 2.61 -45.57 -16.37
N ASN A 78 1.55 -45.61 -15.54
CA ASN A 78 0.23 -45.14 -15.92
C ASN A 78 0.24 -43.66 -16.34
N LEU A 79 1.00 -42.80 -15.65
CA LEU A 79 1.17 -41.39 -16.01
C LEU A 79 1.89 -41.22 -17.36
N THR A 80 2.93 -42.01 -17.62
CA THR A 80 3.69 -41.94 -18.88
C THR A 80 2.82 -42.38 -20.06
N LEU A 81 2.06 -43.48 -19.89
CA LEU A 81 1.10 -43.93 -20.88
C LEU A 81 0.01 -42.90 -21.13
N SER A 82 -0.53 -42.30 -20.07
CA SER A 82 -1.54 -41.24 -20.19
C SER A 82 -1.01 -40.05 -20.98
N ASP A 83 0.23 -39.62 -20.72
CA ASP A 83 0.84 -38.48 -21.39
C ASP A 83 1.05 -38.73 -22.89
N ILE A 84 1.58 -39.90 -23.25
CA ILE A 84 1.75 -40.31 -24.66
C ILE A 84 0.38 -40.40 -25.35
N MET A 85 -0.56 -41.14 -24.75
CA MET A 85 -1.86 -41.39 -25.36
C MET A 85 -2.65 -40.10 -25.57
N VAL A 86 -2.68 -39.20 -24.59
CA VAL A 86 -3.40 -37.92 -24.72
C VAL A 86 -2.74 -37.00 -25.76
N SER A 87 -1.41 -37.06 -25.95
CA SER A 87 -0.71 -36.32 -27.02
C SER A 87 -1.13 -36.76 -28.42
N LEU A 88 -1.55 -38.03 -28.58
CA LEU A 88 -2.03 -38.54 -29.87
C LEU A 88 -3.47 -38.10 -30.19
N ALA A 89 -4.20 -37.50 -29.25
CA ALA A 89 -5.56 -37.00 -29.46
C ALA A 89 -5.60 -35.50 -29.73
N ASN A 90 -6.57 -35.08 -30.53
CA ASN A 90 -6.85 -33.66 -30.77
C ASN A 90 -8.37 -33.40 -30.80
N ALA A 91 -8.75 -32.13 -30.85
CA ALA A 91 -10.16 -31.73 -30.77
C ALA A 91 -11.01 -32.29 -31.94
N SER A 92 -10.41 -32.55 -33.11
CA SER A 92 -11.12 -33.10 -34.27
C SER A 92 -11.26 -34.63 -34.23
N THR A 93 -10.41 -35.34 -33.50
CA THR A 93 -10.47 -36.81 -33.37
C THR A 93 -11.18 -37.30 -32.10
N LEU A 94 -11.52 -36.40 -31.18
CA LEU A 94 -12.11 -36.68 -29.87
C LEU A 94 -13.28 -37.69 -29.91
N GLN A 95 -14.17 -37.60 -30.89
CA GLN A 95 -15.31 -38.51 -31.05
C GLN A 95 -14.86 -39.98 -31.23
N LYS A 96 -13.82 -40.20 -32.06
CA LYS A 96 -13.26 -41.53 -32.35
C LYS A 96 -12.47 -42.10 -31.16
N ASP A 97 -11.90 -41.21 -30.36
CA ASP A 97 -11.00 -41.54 -29.26
C ASP A 97 -11.68 -41.60 -27.89
N SER A 98 -12.98 -41.27 -27.83
CA SER A 98 -13.76 -41.10 -26.61
C SER A 98 -13.59 -42.23 -25.59
N SER A 99 -13.63 -43.49 -26.02
CA SER A 99 -13.52 -44.68 -25.15
C SER A 99 -12.28 -44.70 -24.25
N TRP A 100 -11.10 -44.44 -24.81
CA TRP A 100 -9.83 -44.52 -24.06
C TRP A 100 -9.46 -43.19 -23.41
N ILE A 101 -9.91 -42.06 -23.97
CA ILE A 101 -9.83 -40.74 -23.32
C ILE A 101 -10.65 -40.74 -22.02
N GLU A 102 -11.82 -41.39 -22.00
CA GLU A 102 -12.63 -41.51 -20.79
C GLU A 102 -11.94 -42.35 -19.71
N MET A 103 -11.29 -43.46 -20.09
CA MET A 103 -10.49 -44.26 -19.16
C MET A 103 -9.35 -43.46 -18.54
N ILE A 104 -8.61 -42.70 -19.35
CA ILE A 104 -7.53 -41.83 -18.86
C ILE A 104 -8.10 -40.74 -17.95
N ARG A 105 -9.21 -40.09 -18.33
CA ARG A 105 -9.84 -39.05 -17.51
C ARG A 105 -10.29 -39.62 -16.17
N LYS A 106 -10.93 -40.79 -16.16
CA LYS A 106 -11.35 -41.48 -14.94
C LYS A 106 -10.16 -41.77 -14.03
N PHE A 107 -9.11 -42.39 -14.58
CA PHE A 107 -7.87 -42.66 -13.83
C PHE A 107 -7.24 -41.39 -13.24
N VAL A 108 -7.10 -40.32 -14.04
CA VAL A 108 -6.52 -39.05 -13.59
C VAL A 108 -7.37 -38.41 -12.48
N THR A 109 -8.70 -38.41 -12.64
CA THR A 109 -9.65 -37.85 -11.67
C THR A 109 -9.58 -38.62 -10.36
N GLU A 110 -9.65 -39.94 -10.41
CA GLU A 110 -9.54 -40.81 -9.24
C GLU A 110 -8.19 -40.62 -8.55
N THR A 111 -7.07 -40.57 -9.29
CA THR A 111 -5.73 -40.36 -8.73
C THR A 111 -5.58 -39.00 -8.01
N LEU A 112 -6.23 -37.95 -8.53
CA LEU A 112 -6.24 -36.63 -7.90
C LEU A 112 -7.12 -36.57 -6.64
N GLU A 113 -8.22 -37.34 -6.61
CA GLU A 113 -9.17 -37.39 -5.49
C GLU A 113 -8.72 -38.33 -4.37
N ASP A 114 -8.00 -39.42 -4.68
CA ASP A 114 -7.58 -40.49 -3.76
C ASP A 114 -6.64 -40.01 -2.63
N GLY A 115 -6.16 -38.76 -2.72
CA GLY A 115 -5.42 -38.11 -1.62
C GLY A 115 -4.06 -38.74 -1.29
N THR A 116 -3.58 -39.63 -2.15
CA THR A 116 -2.23 -40.18 -2.07
C THR A 116 -1.20 -39.04 -2.16
N ARG A 117 -0.14 -39.12 -1.35
CA ARG A 117 0.93 -38.10 -1.35
C ARG A 117 1.73 -38.18 -2.66
N LEU A 118 1.27 -37.45 -3.67
CA LEU A 118 2.00 -37.29 -4.93
C LEU A 118 3.26 -36.45 -4.71
N ASN A 119 4.39 -36.91 -5.24
CA ASN A 119 5.59 -36.09 -5.30
C ASN A 119 5.46 -35.02 -6.43
N SER A 120 6.34 -34.02 -6.43
CA SER A 120 6.28 -32.91 -7.38
C SER A 120 6.42 -33.36 -8.84
N LYS A 121 7.20 -34.41 -9.14
CA LYS A 121 7.39 -34.94 -10.50
C LYS A 121 6.14 -35.65 -11.00
N GLN A 122 5.56 -36.54 -10.19
CA GLN A 122 4.32 -37.26 -10.48
C GLN A 122 3.17 -36.28 -10.69
N LEU A 123 3.02 -35.30 -9.78
CA LEU A 123 1.99 -34.28 -9.91
C LEU A 123 2.17 -33.41 -11.15
N ASN A 124 3.39 -32.98 -11.48
CA ASN A 124 3.63 -32.19 -12.68
C ASN A 124 3.20 -32.92 -13.96
N ARG A 125 3.49 -34.23 -14.06
CA ARG A 125 3.01 -35.07 -15.18
C ARG A 125 1.48 -35.18 -15.18
N LEU A 126 0.87 -35.46 -14.03
CA LEU A 126 -0.58 -35.59 -13.88
C LEU A 126 -1.32 -34.29 -14.27
N LEU A 127 -0.79 -33.13 -13.87
CA LEU A 127 -1.29 -31.82 -14.27
C LEU A 127 -1.05 -31.54 -15.77
N GLY A 128 0.04 -32.02 -16.36
CA GLY A 128 0.30 -31.98 -17.80
C GLY A 128 -0.75 -32.74 -18.61
N VAL A 129 -1.05 -33.98 -18.20
CA VAL A 129 -2.12 -34.80 -18.78
C VAL A 129 -3.48 -34.11 -18.62
N SER A 130 -3.79 -33.63 -17.41
CA SER A 130 -5.03 -32.91 -17.10
C SER A 130 -5.20 -31.66 -17.97
N TRP A 131 -4.12 -30.91 -18.15
CA TRP A 131 -4.08 -29.73 -19.01
C TRP A 131 -4.43 -30.11 -20.45
N ARG A 132 -3.76 -31.12 -21.04
CA ARG A 132 -4.02 -31.58 -22.41
C ARG A 132 -5.47 -32.07 -22.58
N LEU A 133 -5.99 -32.84 -21.63
CA LEU A 133 -7.40 -33.26 -21.62
C LEU A 133 -8.35 -32.05 -21.68
N ILE A 134 -8.11 -31.01 -20.88
CA ILE A 134 -8.89 -29.75 -20.91
C ILE A 134 -8.74 -29.03 -22.26
N GLN A 135 -7.59 -29.12 -22.92
CA GLN A 135 -7.38 -28.47 -24.22
C GLN A 135 -8.19 -29.12 -25.36
N ILE A 136 -8.25 -30.46 -25.35
CA ILE A 136 -8.83 -31.29 -26.41
C ILE A 136 -10.36 -31.42 -26.24
N GLN A 137 -10.86 -31.37 -25.00
CA GLN A 137 -12.26 -31.61 -24.67
C GLN A 137 -13.19 -30.43 -25.01
N SER A 138 -14.34 -30.73 -25.63
CA SER A 138 -15.44 -29.78 -25.84
C SER A 138 -16.56 -29.90 -24.79
N ASN A 139 -16.67 -31.07 -24.13
CA ASN A 139 -17.62 -31.32 -23.05
C ASN A 139 -17.22 -30.54 -21.78
N ARG A 140 -18.08 -29.60 -21.38
CA ARG A 140 -17.88 -28.70 -20.23
C ARG A 140 -17.97 -29.40 -18.88
N GLU A 141 -18.86 -30.38 -18.75
CA GLU A 141 -19.04 -31.12 -17.50
C GLU A 141 -17.82 -31.97 -17.19
N ALA A 142 -17.25 -32.62 -18.21
CA ALA A 142 -15.99 -33.35 -18.08
C ALA A 142 -14.82 -32.46 -17.62
N ILE A 143 -14.76 -31.21 -18.11
CA ILE A 143 -13.76 -30.23 -17.68
C ILE A 143 -13.99 -29.84 -16.21
N GLU A 144 -15.25 -29.57 -15.81
CA GLU A 144 -15.57 -29.23 -14.41
C GLU A 144 -15.24 -30.35 -13.44
N ILE A 145 -15.52 -31.61 -13.79
CA ILE A 145 -15.18 -32.78 -12.94
C ILE A 145 -13.67 -32.84 -12.72
N LEU A 146 -12.88 -32.69 -13.79
CA LEU A 146 -11.42 -32.73 -13.69
C LEU A 146 -10.87 -31.54 -12.88
N LEU A 147 -11.40 -30.33 -13.10
CA LEU A 147 -11.02 -29.16 -12.31
C LEU A 147 -11.37 -29.33 -10.84
N LYS A 148 -12.52 -29.92 -10.54
CA LYS A 148 -12.96 -30.21 -9.17
C LYS A 148 -11.99 -31.17 -8.48
N ALA A 149 -11.53 -32.23 -9.16
CA ALA A 149 -10.54 -33.15 -8.61
C ALA A 149 -9.21 -32.45 -8.27
N VAL A 150 -8.69 -31.60 -9.18
CA VAL A 150 -7.49 -30.79 -8.90
C VAL A 150 -7.72 -29.82 -7.74
N TYR A 151 -8.92 -29.24 -7.65
CA TYR A 151 -9.26 -28.32 -6.56
C TYR A 151 -9.36 -29.03 -5.21
N THR A 152 -9.91 -30.24 -5.16
CA THR A 152 -9.91 -31.08 -3.95
C THR A 152 -8.49 -31.33 -3.46
N LEU A 153 -7.56 -31.67 -4.36
CA LEU A 153 -6.14 -31.81 -4.01
C LEU A 153 -5.54 -30.49 -3.48
N TYR A 154 -5.84 -29.36 -4.12
CA TYR A 154 -5.37 -28.03 -3.68
C TYR A 154 -5.85 -27.62 -2.28
N GLN A 155 -7.05 -28.04 -1.89
CA GLN A 155 -7.64 -27.76 -0.58
C GLN A 155 -7.04 -28.58 0.56
N GLN A 156 -6.25 -29.61 0.27
CA GLN A 156 -5.63 -30.43 1.30
C GLN A 156 -4.70 -29.60 2.19
N ARG A 157 -4.75 -29.87 3.49
CA ARG A 157 -3.87 -29.24 4.49
C ARG A 157 -2.49 -29.91 4.46
N GLY A 158 -1.43 -29.14 4.71
CA GLY A 158 -0.07 -29.68 4.83
C GLY A 158 0.60 -30.06 3.51
N LEU A 159 0.11 -29.57 2.36
CA LEU A 159 0.83 -29.71 1.09
C LEU A 159 2.22 -29.07 1.17
N ILE A 160 3.23 -29.79 0.69
CA ILE A 160 4.57 -29.21 0.55
C ILE A 160 4.56 -28.08 -0.48
N LEU A 161 5.42 -27.08 -0.25
CA LEU A 161 5.50 -25.87 -1.06
C LEU A 161 5.57 -26.13 -2.59
N PRO A 162 6.44 -27.03 -3.10
CA PRO A 162 6.52 -27.29 -4.54
C PRO A 162 5.20 -27.80 -5.14
N VAL A 163 4.47 -28.63 -4.40
CA VAL A 163 3.17 -29.16 -4.82
C VAL A 163 2.13 -28.05 -4.87
N ARG A 164 2.07 -27.20 -3.83
CA ARG A 164 1.15 -26.05 -3.78
C ARG A 164 1.42 -25.06 -4.92
N THR A 165 2.70 -24.79 -5.22
CA THR A 165 3.12 -23.94 -6.34
C THR A 165 2.71 -24.52 -7.69
N LEU A 166 2.86 -25.82 -7.92
CA LEU A 166 2.43 -26.46 -9.17
C LEU A 166 0.92 -26.34 -9.39
N LEU A 167 0.13 -26.61 -8.36
CA LEU A 167 -1.34 -26.48 -8.42
C LEU A 167 -1.77 -25.04 -8.69
N LEU A 168 -1.14 -24.08 -8.03
CA LEU A 168 -1.40 -22.65 -8.23
C LEU A 168 -1.05 -22.20 -9.65
N LYS A 169 0.10 -22.62 -10.18
CA LYS A 169 0.50 -22.37 -11.58
C LYS A 169 -0.47 -23.01 -12.57
N PHE A 170 -0.95 -24.21 -12.31
CA PHE A 170 -1.93 -24.89 -13.14
C PHE A 170 -3.24 -24.11 -13.23
N PHE A 171 -3.81 -23.70 -12.10
CA PHE A 171 -5.03 -22.88 -12.09
C PHE A 171 -4.83 -21.51 -12.72
N SER A 172 -3.71 -20.84 -12.45
CA SER A 172 -3.36 -19.56 -13.09
C SER A 172 -3.31 -19.69 -14.62
N LYS A 173 -2.67 -20.74 -15.13
CA LYS A 173 -2.58 -21.03 -16.57
C LYS A 173 -3.96 -21.28 -17.21
N ILE A 174 -4.84 -22.00 -16.52
CA ILE A 174 -6.22 -22.22 -16.99
C ILE A 174 -6.99 -20.89 -17.02
N TYR A 175 -6.89 -20.09 -15.97
CA TYR A 175 -7.57 -18.80 -15.89
C TYR A 175 -7.13 -17.84 -16.99
N GLN A 176 -5.83 -17.79 -17.30
CA GLN A 176 -5.30 -16.99 -18.41
C GLN A 176 -5.82 -17.49 -19.78
N LYS A 177 -5.97 -18.80 -19.97
CA LYS A 177 -6.42 -19.39 -21.25
C LYS A 177 -7.93 -19.27 -21.49
N GLU A 178 -8.76 -19.37 -20.45
CA GLU A 178 -10.22 -19.21 -20.55
C GLU A 178 -10.61 -17.86 -21.19
N GLU A 179 -9.77 -16.84 -20.95
CA GLU A 179 -9.94 -15.49 -21.47
C GLU A 179 -9.54 -15.36 -22.96
N LEU A 180 -8.43 -15.96 -23.42
CA LEU A 180 -8.04 -15.93 -24.85
C LEU A 180 -9.12 -16.51 -25.78
N ARG A 181 -9.98 -17.40 -25.24
CA ARG A 181 -11.09 -18.01 -25.96
C ARG A 181 -12.40 -17.19 -25.90
N SER A 182 -12.41 -16.07 -25.18
CA SER A 182 -13.62 -15.32 -24.80
C SER A 182 -13.99 -14.14 -25.72
N TYR A 183 -13.99 -14.35 -27.04
CA TYR A 183 -14.86 -13.55 -27.92
C TYR A 183 -16.36 -13.92 -27.77
N ARG A 184 -16.70 -14.96 -26.99
CA ARG A 184 -18.08 -15.37 -26.71
C ARG A 184 -18.33 -15.47 -25.21
N PHE A 185 -18.82 -14.38 -24.62
CA PHE A 185 -19.49 -14.35 -23.31
C PHE A 185 -20.49 -15.51 -23.19
N ARG A 186 -20.21 -16.56 -22.39
CA ARG A 186 -21.25 -17.33 -21.65
C ARG A 186 -20.81 -18.47 -20.74
N TYR A 187 -19.54 -18.87 -20.65
CA TYR A 187 -19.14 -19.94 -19.74
C TYR A 187 -17.95 -19.53 -18.89
N ARG A 188 -18.16 -19.49 -17.56
CA ARG A 188 -17.10 -19.33 -16.56
C ARG A 188 -17.11 -20.55 -15.67
N SER A 189 -15.95 -21.15 -15.45
CA SER A 189 -15.87 -22.30 -14.56
C SER A 189 -16.26 -21.95 -13.12
N ARG A 190 -17.10 -22.79 -12.51
CA ARG A 190 -17.52 -22.62 -11.11
C ARG A 190 -16.35 -22.92 -10.17
N VAL A 191 -15.58 -23.95 -10.48
CA VAL A 191 -14.38 -24.32 -9.70
C VAL A 191 -13.34 -23.21 -9.75
N LEU A 192 -13.03 -22.64 -10.93
CA LEU A 192 -12.07 -21.54 -11.05
C LEU A 192 -12.54 -20.29 -10.31
N SER A 193 -13.82 -19.95 -10.42
CA SER A 193 -14.39 -18.80 -9.70
C SER A 193 -14.26 -18.97 -8.18
N ARG A 194 -14.55 -20.18 -7.67
CA ARG A 194 -14.44 -20.50 -6.24
C ARG A 194 -12.98 -20.57 -5.77
N TRP A 195 -12.07 -21.06 -6.61
CA TRP A 195 -10.63 -21.02 -6.36
C TRP A 195 -10.11 -19.58 -6.25
N LEU A 196 -10.44 -18.72 -7.22
CA LEU A 196 -10.08 -17.30 -7.22
C LEU A 196 -10.61 -16.60 -5.96
N ALA A 197 -11.87 -16.82 -5.60
CA ALA A 197 -12.47 -16.26 -4.40
C ALA A 197 -11.76 -16.69 -3.10
N GLY A 198 -11.03 -17.80 -3.08
CA GLY A 198 -10.26 -18.24 -1.92
C GLY A 198 -8.90 -17.56 -1.76
N LEU A 199 -8.37 -16.92 -2.81
CA LEU A 199 -7.00 -16.41 -2.81
C LEU A 199 -6.76 -15.24 -1.85
N PRO A 200 -7.65 -14.22 -1.74
CA PRO A 200 -7.43 -13.12 -0.79
C PRO A 200 -7.33 -13.56 0.67
N LEU A 201 -8.16 -14.53 1.08
CA LEU A 201 -8.11 -15.11 2.42
C LEU A 201 -6.85 -15.95 2.64
N GLN A 202 -6.40 -16.66 1.61
CA GLN A 202 -5.14 -17.39 1.70
C GLN A 202 -3.95 -16.43 1.84
N LEU A 203 -3.98 -15.30 1.14
CA LEU A 203 -2.95 -14.27 1.22
C LEU A 203 -2.88 -13.66 2.63
N SER A 204 -4.03 -13.35 3.25
CA SER A 204 -4.06 -12.80 4.61
C SER A 204 -3.48 -13.76 5.65
N HIS A 205 -3.68 -15.07 5.50
CA HIS A 205 -3.13 -16.07 6.41
C HIS A 205 -1.66 -16.45 6.14
N LEU A 206 -1.16 -16.23 4.92
CA LEU A 206 0.23 -16.55 4.56
C LEU A 206 1.19 -15.46 5.04
N GLY A 207 0.92 -14.19 4.70
CA GLY A 207 1.79 -13.07 5.06
C GLY A 207 3.27 -13.33 4.76
N SER A 208 4.13 -13.10 5.76
CA SER A 208 5.59 -13.33 5.69
C SER A 208 6.01 -14.80 5.82
N ARG A 209 5.10 -15.73 6.12
CA ARG A 209 5.45 -17.16 6.30
C ARG A 209 6.00 -17.78 5.01
N ASN A 210 5.61 -17.25 3.85
CA ASN A 210 6.14 -17.65 2.55
C ASN A 210 6.03 -16.50 1.53
N PRO A 211 7.03 -15.60 1.47
CA PRO A 211 6.96 -14.41 0.62
C PRO A 211 6.85 -14.77 -0.87
N GLU A 212 7.50 -15.84 -1.34
CA GLU A 212 7.46 -16.24 -2.75
C GLU A 212 6.05 -16.67 -3.20
N LEU A 213 5.33 -17.43 -2.36
CA LEU A 213 3.93 -17.76 -2.63
C LEU A 213 3.03 -16.54 -2.51
N SER A 214 3.27 -15.67 -1.52
CA SER A 214 2.49 -14.44 -1.35
C SER A 214 2.59 -13.55 -2.59
N THR A 215 3.78 -13.37 -3.16
CA THR A 215 3.96 -12.63 -4.42
C THR A 215 3.17 -13.26 -5.57
N GLN A 216 3.26 -14.59 -5.76
CA GLN A 216 2.50 -15.28 -6.81
C GLN A 216 0.98 -15.14 -6.63
N LEU A 217 0.49 -15.17 -5.39
CA LEU A 217 -0.93 -14.94 -5.10
C LEU A 217 -1.33 -13.51 -5.45
N ILE A 218 -0.52 -12.53 -5.07
CA ILE A 218 -0.76 -11.11 -5.36
C ILE A 218 -0.86 -10.88 -6.87
N ASP A 219 0.04 -11.47 -7.67
CA ASP A 219 0.02 -11.32 -9.13
C ASP A 219 -1.27 -11.90 -9.76
N ILE A 220 -1.72 -13.06 -9.27
CA ILE A 220 -2.97 -13.68 -9.74
C ILE A 220 -4.18 -12.84 -9.32
N ILE A 221 -4.23 -12.39 -8.06
CA ILE A 221 -5.31 -11.54 -7.54
C ILE A 221 -5.35 -10.23 -8.34
N HIS A 222 -4.21 -9.58 -8.57
CA HIS A 222 -4.13 -8.35 -9.36
C HIS A 222 -4.61 -8.56 -10.78
N THR A 223 -4.16 -9.63 -11.45
CA THR A 223 -4.62 -9.97 -12.80
C THR A 223 -6.14 -10.20 -12.84
N ALA A 224 -6.69 -10.89 -11.83
CA ALA A 224 -8.11 -11.18 -11.78
C ALA A 224 -8.97 -9.96 -11.37
N ALA A 225 -8.42 -9.06 -10.54
CA ALA A 225 -9.05 -7.80 -10.14
C ALA A 225 -9.10 -6.81 -11.32
N ALA A 226 -8.01 -6.70 -12.10
CA ALA A 226 -7.97 -5.91 -13.33
C ALA A 226 -9.00 -6.35 -14.38
N ARG A 227 -9.45 -7.61 -14.31
CA ARG A 227 -10.50 -8.19 -15.16
C ARG A 227 -11.91 -8.09 -14.56
N ALA A 228 -12.08 -7.35 -13.46
CA ALA A 228 -13.34 -7.16 -12.74
C ALA A 228 -14.04 -8.48 -12.37
N ASN A 229 -13.29 -9.49 -11.91
CA ASN A 229 -13.88 -10.75 -11.47
C ASN A 229 -14.72 -10.54 -10.18
N LYS A 230 -16.05 -10.65 -10.29
CA LYS A 230 -16.99 -10.33 -9.21
C LYS A 230 -16.77 -11.12 -7.91
N GLU A 231 -16.58 -12.44 -8.00
CA GLU A 231 -16.40 -13.30 -6.82
C GLU A 231 -15.07 -13.02 -6.11
N LEU A 232 -14.01 -12.79 -6.88
CA LEU A 232 -12.72 -12.36 -6.34
C LEU A 232 -12.85 -11.01 -5.64
N LEU A 233 -13.44 -10.00 -6.29
CA LEU A 233 -13.56 -8.65 -5.73
C LEU A 233 -14.39 -8.63 -4.44
N LYS A 234 -15.46 -9.44 -4.38
CA LYS A 234 -16.25 -9.62 -3.16
C LYS A 234 -15.42 -10.24 -2.03
N SER A 235 -14.62 -11.26 -2.33
CA SER A 235 -13.72 -11.86 -1.36
C SER A 235 -12.62 -10.89 -0.91
N LEU A 236 -12.02 -10.17 -1.86
CA LEU A 236 -10.99 -9.16 -1.59
C LEU A 236 -11.53 -8.07 -0.65
N GLN A 237 -12.75 -7.59 -0.89
CA GLN A 237 -13.45 -6.66 0.00
C GLN A 237 -13.61 -7.22 1.42
N ALA A 238 -14.04 -8.48 1.56
CA ALA A 238 -14.23 -9.12 2.86
C ALA A 238 -12.92 -9.29 3.64
N THR A 239 -11.80 -9.46 2.94
CA THR A 239 -10.46 -9.64 3.54
C THR A 239 -9.65 -8.34 3.66
N ALA A 240 -10.13 -7.22 3.10
CA ALA A 240 -9.35 -5.99 2.97
C ALA A 240 -8.83 -5.49 4.33
N LEU A 241 -9.67 -5.50 5.37
CA LEU A 241 -9.26 -5.05 6.70
C LEU A 241 -8.08 -5.86 7.26
N GLN A 242 -8.03 -7.18 7.00
CA GLN A 242 -6.93 -8.04 7.44
C GLN A 242 -5.66 -7.78 6.62
N ILE A 243 -5.79 -7.60 5.30
CA ILE A 243 -4.66 -7.37 4.39
C ILE A 243 -3.96 -6.04 4.71
N TYR A 244 -4.74 -4.99 5.00
CA TYR A 244 -4.26 -3.64 5.26
C TYR A 244 -4.21 -3.28 6.75
N ASP A 245 -4.16 -4.28 7.64
CA ASP A 245 -3.96 -4.01 9.06
C ASP A 245 -2.57 -3.37 9.31
N PRO A 246 -2.47 -2.23 10.01
CA PRO A 246 -1.21 -1.50 10.19
C PRO A 246 -0.20 -2.18 11.13
N GLN A 247 -0.60 -3.22 11.86
CA GLN A 247 0.27 -3.96 12.76
C GLN A 247 0.72 -5.28 12.16
N GLU A 248 -0.23 -6.09 11.68
CA GLU A 248 0.04 -7.48 11.28
C GLU A 248 -0.38 -7.78 9.84
N GLY A 249 -0.91 -6.79 9.12
CA GLY A 249 -1.48 -6.99 7.79
C GLY A 249 -0.43 -7.44 6.78
N THR A 250 -0.90 -8.14 5.75
CA THR A 250 -0.05 -8.60 4.65
C THR A 250 0.73 -7.46 4.00
N VAL A 251 0.16 -6.25 3.94
CA VAL A 251 0.83 -5.06 3.41
C VAL A 251 2.04 -4.64 4.25
N VAL A 252 2.07 -4.94 5.55
CA VAL A 252 3.14 -4.53 6.45
C VAL A 252 4.27 -5.55 6.49
N VAL A 253 3.94 -6.84 6.38
CA VAL A 253 4.90 -7.95 6.56
C VAL A 253 5.62 -8.37 5.28
N LEU A 254 5.17 -7.91 4.11
CA LEU A 254 5.76 -8.24 2.81
C LEU A 254 6.73 -7.15 2.30
N PRO A 255 7.69 -7.51 1.43
CA PRO A 255 8.67 -6.56 0.89
C PRO A 255 8.04 -5.52 -0.04
N ALA A 256 8.76 -4.41 -0.27
CA ALA A 256 8.29 -3.22 -0.99
C ALA A 256 7.65 -3.50 -2.37
N GLU A 257 8.18 -4.45 -3.14
CA GLU A 257 7.60 -4.83 -4.44
C GLU A 257 6.18 -5.41 -4.30
N SER A 258 5.97 -6.26 -3.29
CA SER A 258 4.64 -6.80 -2.98
C SER A 258 3.73 -5.73 -2.41
N GLN A 259 4.25 -4.83 -1.57
CA GLN A 259 3.50 -3.69 -1.05
C GLN A 259 2.97 -2.81 -2.19
N GLN A 260 3.77 -2.56 -3.23
CA GLN A 260 3.35 -1.77 -4.39
C GLN A 260 2.11 -2.37 -5.05
N ARG A 261 2.11 -3.69 -5.31
CA ARG A 261 0.97 -4.39 -5.89
C ARG A 261 -0.24 -4.39 -4.96
N LEU A 262 -0.04 -4.54 -3.65
CA LEU A 262 -1.11 -4.44 -2.67
C LEU A 262 -1.72 -3.03 -2.62
N VAL A 263 -0.91 -1.97 -2.71
CA VAL A 263 -1.42 -0.59 -2.81
C VAL A 263 -2.22 -0.41 -4.09
N GLN A 264 -1.76 -0.96 -5.23
CA GLN A 264 -2.49 -0.93 -6.50
C GLN A 264 -3.85 -1.66 -6.41
N LEU A 265 -3.95 -2.74 -5.63
CA LEU A 265 -5.21 -3.47 -5.45
C LEU A 265 -6.34 -2.62 -4.82
N VAL A 266 -6.00 -1.57 -4.06
CA VAL A 266 -6.99 -0.64 -3.48
C VAL A 266 -7.84 0.01 -4.57
N TYR A 267 -7.28 0.22 -5.77
CA TYR A 267 -8.01 0.76 -6.91
C TYR A 267 -9.22 -0.11 -7.29
N PHE A 268 -9.08 -1.44 -7.21
CA PHE A 268 -10.11 -2.38 -7.65
C PHE A 268 -11.15 -2.74 -6.59
N LEU A 269 -10.99 -2.28 -5.33
CA LEU A 269 -11.92 -2.63 -4.25
C LEU A 269 -13.33 -2.09 -4.52
N PRO A 270 -14.40 -2.89 -4.37
CA PRO A 270 -15.80 -2.43 -4.51
C PRO A 270 -16.12 -1.16 -3.75
N SER A 271 -15.72 -1.11 -2.49
CA SER A 271 -16.00 0.01 -1.59
C SER A 271 -14.79 0.30 -0.71
N LEU A 272 -14.68 1.57 -0.29
CA LEU A 272 -13.66 2.03 0.63
C LEU A 272 -14.33 2.52 1.91
N PRO A 273 -14.70 1.61 2.83
CA PRO A 273 -15.33 2.00 4.09
C PRO A 273 -14.35 2.79 4.96
N ALA A 274 -14.89 3.66 5.84
CA ALA A 274 -14.11 4.50 6.75
C ALA A 274 -13.08 3.72 7.58
N ASP A 275 -13.43 2.52 8.07
CA ASP A 275 -12.51 1.66 8.83
C ASP A 275 -11.28 1.24 8.02
N LEU A 276 -11.47 0.96 6.72
CA LEU A 276 -10.36 0.62 5.83
C LEU A 276 -9.48 1.85 5.56
N LEU A 277 -10.09 3.00 5.31
CA LEU A 277 -9.36 4.26 5.11
C LEU A 277 -8.56 4.65 6.36
N SER A 278 -9.14 4.45 7.55
CA SER A 278 -8.42 4.64 8.81
C SER A 278 -7.20 3.75 8.92
N ARG A 279 -7.31 2.44 8.61
CA ARG A 279 -6.16 1.51 8.58
C ARG A 279 -5.11 1.91 7.56
N LEU A 280 -5.53 2.30 6.36
CA LEU A 280 -4.64 2.77 5.30
C LEU A 280 -3.90 4.06 5.70
N SER A 281 -4.58 5.00 6.35
CA SER A 281 -3.98 6.23 6.89
C SER A 281 -2.97 5.87 7.98
N ARG A 282 -3.30 4.92 8.86
CA ARG A 282 -2.38 4.38 9.86
C ARG A 282 -1.13 3.73 9.23
N CYS A 283 -1.28 2.97 8.14
CA CYS A 283 -0.14 2.43 7.41
C CYS A 283 0.78 3.53 6.85
N CYS A 284 0.22 4.67 6.42
CA CYS A 284 0.99 5.83 5.99
C CYS A 284 1.74 6.47 7.16
N ILE A 285 1.04 6.88 8.23
CA ILE A 285 1.64 7.65 9.34
C ILE A 285 2.65 6.83 10.16
N MET A 286 2.44 5.52 10.31
CA MET A 286 3.33 4.64 11.08
C MET A 286 4.58 4.18 10.31
N GLY A 287 4.84 4.72 9.11
CA GLY A 287 6.00 4.32 8.31
C GLY A 287 5.93 2.90 7.74
N ARG A 288 4.76 2.25 7.75
CA ARG A 288 4.60 0.90 7.18
C ARG A 288 4.62 0.91 5.65
N LEU A 289 4.17 2.01 5.06
CA LEU A 289 4.31 2.32 3.65
C LEU A 289 5.38 3.39 3.49
N SER A 290 6.29 3.22 2.54
CA SER A 290 7.25 4.27 2.18
C SER A 290 6.53 5.52 1.66
N PRO A 291 7.15 6.71 1.69
CA PRO A 291 6.53 7.94 1.17
C PRO A 291 6.06 7.82 -0.29
N ALA A 292 6.81 7.09 -1.13
CA ALA A 292 6.46 6.83 -2.52
C ALA A 292 5.18 5.96 -2.65
N LEU A 293 5.03 4.95 -1.80
CA LEU A 293 3.84 4.10 -1.75
C LEU A 293 2.63 4.86 -1.18
N ALA A 294 2.83 5.65 -0.13
CA ALA A 294 1.80 6.52 0.42
C ALA A 294 1.31 7.54 -0.62
N THR A 295 2.22 8.15 -1.39
CA THR A 295 1.88 9.04 -2.51
C THR A 295 1.05 8.31 -3.58
N THR A 296 1.43 7.08 -3.91
CA THR A 296 0.67 6.25 -4.88
C THR A 296 -0.73 5.94 -4.36
N LEU A 297 -0.85 5.60 -3.08
CA LEU A 297 -2.14 5.35 -2.43
C LEU A 297 -3.02 6.61 -2.43
N ILE A 298 -2.48 7.76 -2.02
CA ILE A 298 -3.19 9.05 -2.04
C ILE A 298 -3.71 9.35 -3.46
N ARG A 299 -2.89 9.12 -4.49
CA ARG A 299 -3.31 9.28 -5.90
C ARG A 299 -4.44 8.33 -6.26
N ILE A 300 -4.34 7.04 -5.91
CA ILE A 300 -5.42 6.06 -6.16
C ILE A 300 -6.73 6.52 -5.50
N LEU A 301 -6.66 6.98 -4.25
CA LEU A 301 -7.83 7.48 -3.53
C LEU A 301 -8.40 8.75 -4.17
N HIS A 302 -7.54 9.66 -4.61
CA HIS A 302 -7.97 10.85 -5.36
C HIS A 302 -8.74 10.46 -6.62
N MET A 303 -8.21 9.54 -7.44
CA MET A 303 -8.87 9.06 -8.66
C MET A 303 -10.21 8.35 -8.39
N ARG A 304 -10.42 7.86 -7.17
CA ARG A 304 -11.68 7.23 -6.73
C ARG A 304 -12.66 8.20 -6.08
N SER A 305 -12.25 9.44 -5.84
CA SER A 305 -13.11 10.53 -5.34
C SER A 305 -13.78 11.27 -6.50
N SER A 306 -14.97 11.84 -6.25
CA SER A 306 -15.63 12.76 -7.19
C SER A 306 -14.80 14.01 -7.47
N LEU A 307 -13.91 14.39 -6.56
CA LEU A 307 -13.05 15.56 -6.66
C LEU A 307 -11.96 15.46 -7.74
N SER A 308 -11.69 14.27 -8.28
CA SER A 308 -10.75 14.08 -9.40
C SER A 308 -11.22 14.70 -10.72
N GLY A 309 -12.48 15.12 -10.82
CA GLY A 309 -13.06 15.64 -12.05
C GLY A 309 -13.22 14.59 -13.15
N TRP A 310 -12.92 13.31 -12.88
CA TRP A 310 -13.04 12.24 -13.86
C TRP A 310 -14.51 11.85 -14.02
N LYS A 311 -15.13 12.29 -15.11
CA LYS A 311 -16.49 11.89 -15.51
C LYS A 311 -16.49 10.45 -16.06
N HIS A 312 -16.38 9.44 -15.20
CA HIS A 312 -16.71 8.07 -15.58
C HIS A 312 -18.20 7.80 -15.37
N SER A 313 -18.85 7.18 -16.36
CA SER A 313 -20.29 6.89 -16.40
C SER A 313 -20.75 5.77 -15.46
N VAL A 314 -19.88 5.29 -14.57
CA VAL A 314 -20.14 4.14 -13.69
C VAL A 314 -20.00 4.58 -12.23
N ASN A 315 -21.13 4.97 -11.64
CA ASN A 315 -21.28 5.37 -10.23
C ASN A 315 -20.91 4.26 -9.21
N ASP A 316 -20.57 3.03 -9.64
CA ASP A 316 -20.51 1.86 -8.75
C ASP A 316 -19.29 1.81 -7.81
N TRP A 317 -18.28 2.69 -7.97
CA TRP A 317 -16.98 2.58 -7.27
C TRP A 317 -16.53 3.85 -6.55
N LEU A 318 -17.40 4.85 -6.44
CA LEU A 318 -17.04 6.17 -5.92
C LEU A 318 -16.97 6.16 -4.38
N MET A 319 -15.85 6.65 -3.86
CA MET A 319 -15.68 6.97 -2.44
C MET A 319 -16.35 8.32 -2.16
N SER A 320 -16.92 8.50 -0.97
CA SER A 320 -17.49 9.80 -0.60
C SER A 320 -16.40 10.87 -0.44
N ASP A 321 -16.71 12.12 -0.79
CA ASP A 321 -15.76 13.22 -0.61
C ASP A 321 -15.41 13.44 0.86
N VAL A 322 -16.37 13.15 1.77
CA VAL A 322 -16.16 13.22 3.22
C VAL A 322 -15.11 12.21 3.67
N ASP A 323 -15.20 10.97 3.19
CA ASP A 323 -14.26 9.91 3.53
C ASP A 323 -12.85 10.21 2.98
N TYR A 324 -12.77 10.74 1.77
CA TYR A 324 -11.51 11.17 1.15
C TYR A 324 -10.84 12.29 1.94
N LEU A 325 -11.57 13.37 2.23
CA LEU A 325 -11.03 14.49 2.99
C LEU A 325 -10.68 14.09 4.43
N SER A 326 -11.47 13.19 5.03
CA SER A 326 -11.16 12.63 6.35
C SER A 326 -9.88 11.80 6.34
N PHE A 327 -9.65 11.01 5.29
CA PHE A 327 -8.40 10.28 5.08
C PHE A 327 -7.21 11.23 4.94
N LEU A 328 -7.33 12.28 4.11
CA LEU A 328 -6.27 13.27 3.93
C LEU A 328 -5.96 13.99 5.24
N PHE A 329 -6.97 14.43 5.98
CA PHE A 329 -6.79 15.11 7.27
C PHE A 329 -6.15 14.20 8.32
N SER A 330 -6.58 12.94 8.41
CA SER A 330 -5.98 11.97 9.34
C SER A 330 -4.50 11.72 9.01
N THR A 331 -4.19 11.65 7.71
CA THR A 331 -2.82 11.44 7.23
C THR A 331 -1.94 12.68 7.42
N LEU A 332 -2.48 13.88 7.20
CA LEU A 332 -1.84 15.18 7.46
C LEU A 332 -1.57 15.42 8.95
N THR A 333 -2.43 14.90 9.83
CA THR A 333 -2.24 15.05 11.27
C THR A 333 -1.03 14.23 11.74
N GLY A 334 -0.75 13.11 11.08
CA GLY A 334 0.40 12.24 11.36
C GLY A 334 0.26 11.37 12.60
N PHE A 335 -0.81 11.55 13.38
CA PHE A 335 -1.08 10.85 14.62
C PHE A 335 -2.56 10.46 14.67
N SER A 336 -2.81 9.26 15.19
CA SER A 336 -4.16 8.79 15.47
C SER A 336 -4.78 9.55 16.64
N LYS A 337 -6.11 9.47 16.75
CA LYS A 337 -6.85 10.08 17.86
C LYS A 337 -6.40 9.50 19.20
N GLU A 338 -6.11 8.21 19.26
CA GLU A 338 -5.65 7.51 20.45
C GLU A 338 -4.28 8.03 20.89
N GLU A 339 -3.34 8.19 19.96
CA GLU A 339 -2.00 8.74 20.23
C GLU A 339 -2.07 10.19 20.71
N LEU A 340 -2.87 11.03 20.03
CA LEU A 340 -3.05 12.43 20.46
C LEU A 340 -3.68 12.51 21.85
N THR A 341 -4.64 11.65 22.17
CA THR A 341 -5.29 11.58 23.49
C THR A 341 -4.29 11.14 24.56
N TRP A 342 -3.46 10.14 24.24
CA TRP A 342 -2.41 9.65 25.13
C TRP A 342 -1.39 10.75 25.47
N LEU A 343 -0.97 11.54 24.48
CA LEU A 343 -0.06 12.68 24.68
C LEU A 343 -0.61 13.74 25.64
N GLN A 344 -1.94 13.88 25.77
CA GLN A 344 -2.53 14.87 26.68
C GLN A 344 -2.40 14.48 28.16
N SER A 345 -2.06 13.23 28.48
CA SER A 345 -1.97 12.77 29.87
C SER A 345 -0.79 13.37 30.65
N LEU A 346 0.21 13.97 29.96
CA LEU A 346 1.44 14.64 30.43
C LEU A 346 2.34 13.85 31.40
N ARG A 347 1.81 12.91 32.19
CA ARG A 347 2.57 12.04 33.08
C ARG A 347 3.34 11.00 32.26
N GLY A 348 4.66 11.12 32.28
CA GLY A 348 5.56 10.13 31.68
C GLY A 348 5.70 10.23 30.17
N VAL A 349 5.29 11.34 29.53
CA VAL A 349 5.60 11.60 28.12
C VAL A 349 6.99 12.22 28.05
N PRO A 350 8.02 11.50 27.56
CA PRO A 350 9.34 12.07 27.38
C PRO A 350 9.33 13.09 26.23
N HIS A 351 10.34 13.96 26.16
CA HIS A 351 10.56 14.88 25.03
C HIS A 351 9.46 15.92 24.78
N VAL A 352 8.75 16.37 25.81
CA VAL A 352 7.85 17.53 25.72
C VAL A 352 8.59 18.79 26.13
N ILE A 353 8.59 19.79 25.24
CA ILE A 353 9.15 21.10 25.55
C ILE A 353 8.11 21.94 26.29
N GLN A 354 8.50 22.37 27.49
CA GLN A 354 7.67 23.19 28.35
C GLN A 354 8.06 24.66 28.22
N THR A 355 7.03 25.50 28.18
CA THR A 355 7.14 26.95 28.26
C THR A 355 5.90 27.49 28.95
N GLN A 356 6.06 28.56 29.72
CA GLN A 356 4.94 29.24 30.38
C GLN A 356 4.22 30.25 29.47
N LEU A 357 4.75 30.50 28.27
CA LEU A 357 4.31 31.55 27.36
C LEU A 357 3.35 31.11 26.26
N SER A 358 3.19 29.80 26.06
CA SER A 358 2.25 29.23 25.10
C SER A 358 1.33 28.22 25.77
N SER A 359 0.07 28.22 25.36
CA SER A 359 -0.90 27.20 25.76
C SER A 359 -0.69 25.87 25.05
N VAL A 360 0.17 25.85 24.02
CA VAL A 360 0.52 24.64 23.26
C VAL A 360 1.95 24.23 23.62
N LEU A 361 2.13 22.98 24.03
CA LEU A 361 3.42 22.34 24.25
C LEU A 361 3.77 21.46 23.05
N LEU A 362 5.06 21.34 22.74
CA LEU A 362 5.51 20.50 21.64
C LEU A 362 6.00 19.15 22.13
N TYR A 363 5.45 18.08 21.56
CA TYR A 363 6.05 16.75 21.60
C TYR A 363 7.04 16.62 20.45
N LEU A 364 8.30 16.31 20.76
CA LEU A 364 9.34 16.19 19.74
C LEU A 364 9.30 14.81 19.10
N THR A 365 9.04 14.73 17.80
CA THR A 365 9.17 13.47 17.06
C THR A 365 10.62 13.20 16.66
N ASP A 366 11.00 11.94 16.60
CA ASP A 366 12.30 11.51 16.07
C ASP A 366 12.50 11.99 14.63
N LEU A 367 13.75 12.13 14.18
CA LEU A 367 14.07 12.68 12.86
C LEU A 367 13.43 11.87 11.72
N ASP A 368 13.52 10.53 11.78
CA ASP A 368 12.97 9.66 10.73
C ASP A 368 11.44 9.77 10.67
N GLN A 369 10.77 9.77 11.82
CA GLN A 369 9.32 9.97 11.89
C GLN A 369 8.94 11.35 11.35
N PHE A 370 9.69 12.39 11.71
CA PHE A 370 9.47 13.76 11.24
C PHE A 370 9.59 13.86 9.72
N LEU A 371 10.69 13.35 9.15
CA LEU A 371 10.95 13.43 7.70
C LEU A 371 9.94 12.61 6.91
N HIS A 372 9.62 11.40 7.38
CA HIS A 372 8.60 10.55 6.78
C HIS A 372 7.22 11.23 6.75
N HIS A 373 6.80 11.80 7.88
CA HIS A 373 5.54 12.53 7.96
C HIS A 373 5.54 13.79 7.06
N TRP A 374 6.68 14.50 6.98
CA TRP A 374 6.82 15.64 6.10
C TRP A 374 6.65 15.25 4.62
N ASP A 375 7.29 14.17 4.16
CA ASP A 375 7.21 13.72 2.77
C ASP A 375 5.79 13.26 2.40
N ILE A 376 5.07 12.64 3.33
CA ILE A 376 3.65 12.31 3.16
C ILE A 376 2.80 13.58 3.08
N THR A 377 3.08 14.58 3.90
CA THR A 377 2.36 15.86 3.89
C THR A 377 2.49 16.55 2.54
N GLU A 378 3.64 16.50 1.89
CA GLU A 378 3.79 17.03 0.53
C GLU A 378 2.81 16.39 -0.46
N ALA A 379 2.61 15.07 -0.37
CA ALA A 379 1.63 14.36 -1.20
C ALA A 379 0.19 14.77 -0.87
N VAL A 380 -0.14 14.95 0.41
CA VAL A 380 -1.46 15.44 0.85
C VAL A 380 -1.70 16.86 0.35
N CYS A 381 -0.73 17.76 0.50
CA CYS A 381 -0.78 19.14 0.02
C CYS A 381 -1.05 19.17 -1.49
N HIS A 382 -0.31 18.39 -2.28
CA HIS A 382 -0.54 18.30 -3.72
C HIS A 382 -1.97 17.85 -4.04
N SER A 383 -2.47 16.83 -3.35
CA SER A 383 -3.84 16.33 -3.52
C SER A 383 -4.92 17.35 -3.16
N LEU A 384 -4.73 18.15 -2.11
CA LEU A 384 -5.66 19.22 -1.73
C LEU A 384 -5.63 20.38 -2.74
N MET A 385 -4.45 20.70 -3.27
CA MET A 385 -4.26 21.80 -4.23
C MET A 385 -4.88 21.55 -5.61
N VAL A 386 -5.03 20.29 -6.01
CA VAL A 386 -5.65 19.92 -7.29
C VAL A 386 -7.18 20.00 -7.23
N ILE A 387 -7.78 20.09 -6.03
CA ILE A 387 -9.24 20.24 -5.88
C ILE A 387 -9.66 21.63 -6.39
N PRO A 388 -10.59 21.74 -7.36
CA PRO A 388 -10.94 23.03 -7.96
C PRO A 388 -11.51 24.07 -6.98
N ALA A 389 -12.26 23.64 -5.97
CA ALA A 389 -12.87 24.51 -4.96
C ALA A 389 -11.92 24.76 -3.78
N ARG A 390 -10.85 25.53 -4.03
CA ARG A 390 -9.76 25.74 -3.06
C ARG A 390 -10.20 26.42 -1.77
N SER A 391 -11.01 27.47 -1.84
CA SER A 391 -11.54 28.17 -0.65
C SER A 391 -12.41 27.27 0.22
N GLN A 392 -13.29 26.47 -0.37
CA GLN A 392 -14.11 25.50 0.35
C GLN A 392 -13.26 24.38 0.96
N THR A 393 -12.22 23.94 0.26
CA THR A 393 -11.26 22.95 0.76
C THR A 393 -10.52 23.50 1.98
N PHE A 394 -10.10 24.77 1.92
CA PHE A 394 -9.51 25.48 3.04
C PHE A 394 -10.48 25.58 4.23
N ASP A 395 -11.75 25.93 3.98
CA ASP A 395 -12.81 26.01 5.01
C ASP A 395 -13.04 24.69 5.73
N ILE A 396 -13.09 23.58 4.99
CA ILE A 396 -13.22 22.24 5.56
C ILE A 396 -11.99 21.90 6.40
N LEU A 397 -10.79 22.19 5.89
CA LEU A 397 -9.54 21.92 6.60
C LEU A 397 -9.44 22.72 7.91
N GLN A 398 -9.73 24.03 7.89
CA GLN A 398 -9.68 24.84 9.10
C GLN A 398 -10.73 24.42 10.14
N SER A 399 -11.91 23.95 9.68
CA SER A 399 -12.93 23.39 10.55
C SER A 399 -12.45 22.10 11.22
N ALA A 400 -11.79 21.22 10.45
CA ALA A 400 -11.19 20.00 10.98
C ALA A 400 -10.08 20.29 12.01
N ILE A 401 -9.17 21.23 11.72
CA ILE A 401 -8.13 21.67 12.67
C ILE A 401 -8.77 22.24 13.94
N SER A 402 -9.76 23.12 13.79
CA SER A 402 -10.47 23.74 14.92
C SER A 402 -11.15 22.70 15.81
N LYS A 403 -11.78 21.69 15.20
CA LYS A 403 -12.50 20.64 15.91
C LYS A 403 -11.59 19.65 16.61
N HIS A 404 -10.46 19.30 16.00
CA HIS A 404 -9.64 18.16 16.44
C HIS A 404 -8.35 18.55 17.14
N LEU A 405 -7.81 19.76 16.91
CA LEU A 405 -6.46 20.13 17.37
C LEU A 405 -6.43 21.36 18.28
N VAL A 406 -7.29 22.37 18.09
CA VAL A 406 -7.24 23.63 18.86
C VAL A 406 -7.43 23.44 20.37
N GLY A 407 -8.11 22.38 20.79
CA GLY A 407 -8.31 22.05 22.21
C GLY A 407 -7.19 21.22 22.85
N LEU A 408 -6.17 20.82 22.09
CA LEU A 408 -5.08 20.00 22.60
C LEU A 408 -4.00 20.89 23.24
N THR A 409 -3.48 20.44 24.38
CA THR A 409 -2.38 21.10 25.08
C THR A 409 -1.04 20.67 24.50
N VAL A 410 -0.88 19.38 24.16
CA VAL A 410 0.36 18.85 23.57
C VAL A 410 0.12 18.53 22.10
N ILE A 411 0.94 19.12 21.22
CA ILE A 411 0.92 18.91 19.77
C ILE A 411 2.29 18.38 19.32
N PRO A 412 2.35 17.33 18.51
CA PRO A 412 3.61 16.92 17.88
C PRO A 412 4.18 18.02 16.99
N ASP A 413 5.48 18.24 17.06
CA ASP A 413 6.16 19.25 16.24
C ASP A 413 6.03 18.99 14.72
N SER A 414 6.07 17.73 14.29
CA SER A 414 5.77 17.36 12.90
C SER A 414 4.34 17.76 12.50
N THR A 415 3.33 17.53 13.35
CA THR A 415 1.95 17.95 13.12
C THR A 415 1.83 19.47 13.01
N ALA A 416 2.44 20.22 13.94
CA ALA A 416 2.43 21.69 13.90
C ALA A 416 3.07 22.23 12.60
N GLY A 417 4.24 21.69 12.23
CA GLY A 417 4.93 22.06 11.00
C GLY A 417 4.14 21.73 9.73
N CYS A 418 3.53 20.55 9.65
CA CYS A 418 2.73 20.12 8.50
C CYS A 418 1.45 20.97 8.35
N ILE A 419 0.82 21.37 9.47
CA ILE A 419 -0.33 22.30 9.46
C ILE A 419 0.09 23.68 8.93
N PHE A 420 1.24 24.18 9.34
CA PHE A 420 1.77 25.44 8.81
C PHE A 420 1.99 25.35 7.30
N ASP A 421 2.63 24.28 6.84
CA ASP A 421 2.93 24.08 5.42
C ASP A 421 1.65 24.00 4.57
N VAL A 422 0.66 23.18 4.97
CA VAL A 422 -0.58 23.03 4.20
C VAL A 422 -1.42 24.30 4.18
N ILE A 423 -1.49 25.05 5.29
CA ILE A 423 -2.21 26.33 5.34
C ILE A 423 -1.54 27.34 4.40
N CYS A 424 -0.20 27.43 4.43
CA CYS A 424 0.54 28.31 3.52
C CYS A 424 0.29 27.96 2.06
N LYS A 425 0.28 26.66 1.73
CA LYS A 425 0.08 26.19 0.36
C LYS A 425 -1.36 26.35 -0.11
N LEU A 426 -2.36 26.15 0.74
CA LEU A 426 -3.77 26.25 0.35
C LEU A 426 -4.33 27.67 0.35
N LEU A 427 -3.69 28.62 1.00
CA LEU A 427 -4.21 29.99 1.06
C LEU A 427 -4.29 30.64 -0.33
N ASP A 428 -5.42 31.28 -0.62
CA ASP A 428 -5.56 32.23 -1.72
C ASP A 428 -6.22 33.53 -1.21
N HIS A 429 -6.36 34.53 -2.07
CA HIS A 429 -6.93 35.84 -1.72
C HIS A 429 -8.42 35.79 -1.34
N THR A 430 -9.09 34.65 -1.53
CA THR A 430 -10.52 34.46 -1.22
C THR A 430 -10.74 33.75 0.10
N CYS A 431 -9.70 33.12 0.67
CA CYS A 431 -9.77 32.38 1.91
C CYS A 431 -9.81 33.31 3.13
N VAL A 432 -10.69 33.00 4.09
CA VAL A 432 -10.77 33.71 5.38
C VAL A 432 -10.39 32.74 6.50
N VAL A 433 -9.39 33.13 7.30
CA VAL A 433 -8.95 32.33 8.45
C VAL A 433 -9.89 32.54 9.64
N SER A 434 -10.35 31.43 10.22
CA SER A 434 -11.21 31.41 11.40
C SER A 434 -10.55 32.09 12.61
N GLU A 435 -11.35 32.82 13.37
CA GLU A 435 -10.96 33.43 14.65
C GLU A 435 -10.51 32.40 15.70
N THR A 436 -10.99 31.16 15.61
CA THR A 436 -10.55 30.06 16.49
C THR A 436 -9.16 29.53 16.11
N LEU A 437 -8.79 29.64 14.83
CA LEU A 437 -7.55 29.10 14.30
C LEU A 437 -6.37 30.04 14.56
N LEU A 438 -6.58 31.36 14.48
CA LEU A 438 -5.50 32.35 14.64
C LEU A 438 -4.73 32.24 15.98
N PRO A 439 -5.38 32.13 17.17
CA PRO A 439 -4.67 31.99 18.44
C PRO A 439 -3.94 30.66 18.57
N PHE A 440 -4.50 29.59 17.99
CA PHE A 440 -3.85 28.28 17.94
C PHE A 440 -2.56 28.34 17.10
N LEU A 441 -2.62 28.90 15.90
CA LEU A 441 -1.44 29.09 15.06
C LEU A 441 -0.38 29.95 15.77
N ALA A 442 -0.79 31.03 16.44
CA ALA A 442 0.13 31.89 17.19
C ALA A 442 0.83 31.13 18.33
N SER A 443 0.08 30.30 19.06
CA SER A 443 0.61 29.46 20.14
C SER A 443 1.59 28.42 19.60
N CYS A 444 1.24 27.73 18.50
CA CYS A 444 2.14 26.81 17.82
C CYS A 444 3.41 27.51 17.30
N CYS A 445 3.29 28.71 16.71
CA CYS A 445 4.44 29.47 16.20
C CYS A 445 5.42 29.79 17.32
N TYR A 446 4.90 30.25 18.46
CA TYR A 446 5.75 30.50 19.62
C TYR A 446 6.45 29.22 20.08
N SER A 447 5.71 28.12 20.27
CA SER A 447 6.30 26.89 20.79
C SER A 447 7.33 26.29 19.84
N VAL A 448 7.11 26.40 18.53
CA VAL A 448 8.10 26.01 17.50
C VAL A 448 9.33 26.91 17.57
N LEU A 449 9.16 28.23 17.61
CA LEU A 449 10.31 29.15 17.72
C LEU A 449 11.09 28.94 19.01
N TYR A 450 10.40 28.75 20.13
CA TYR A 450 11.00 28.42 21.42
C TYR A 450 11.84 27.15 21.32
N PHE A 451 11.26 26.06 20.81
CA PHE A 451 11.97 24.81 20.53
C PHE A 451 13.24 25.04 19.69
N LEU A 452 13.12 25.74 18.56
CA LEU A 452 14.23 25.95 17.64
C LEU A 452 15.40 26.73 18.26
N LEU A 453 15.12 27.53 19.29
CA LEU A 453 16.12 28.34 20.00
C LEU A 453 16.69 27.65 21.23
N THR A 454 15.97 26.70 21.81
CA THR A 454 16.44 25.86 22.93
C THR A 454 17.11 24.57 22.47
N LEU A 455 17.07 24.24 21.17
CA LEU A 455 17.86 23.16 20.59
C LEU A 455 19.36 23.39 20.87
N GLU A 456 20.01 22.41 21.49
CA GLU A 456 21.45 22.45 21.72
C GLU A 456 22.20 22.56 20.38
N LYS A 457 23.08 23.57 20.28
CA LYS A 457 23.90 23.80 19.08
C LYS A 457 24.95 22.68 18.97
N GLY A 458 24.62 21.57 18.31
CA GLY A 458 25.60 20.49 18.11
C GLY A 458 25.10 19.27 17.35
N GLU A 459 23.81 18.97 17.36
CA GLU A 459 23.28 17.77 16.70
C GLU A 459 22.95 18.06 15.23
N ALA A 460 23.88 17.68 14.34
CA ALA A 460 23.73 17.83 12.88
C ALA A 460 22.45 17.17 12.35
N GLU A 461 21.92 16.16 13.05
CA GLU A 461 20.66 15.48 12.74
C GLU A 461 19.43 16.42 12.82
N HIS A 462 19.45 17.42 13.70
CA HIS A 462 18.32 18.34 13.87
C HIS A 462 18.31 19.52 12.89
N LEU A 463 19.36 19.72 12.08
CA LEU A 463 19.42 20.82 11.11
C LEU A 463 18.29 20.75 10.07
N LYS A 464 18.06 19.58 9.47
CA LYS A 464 17.00 19.40 8.45
C LYS A 464 15.60 19.67 9.02
N LYS A 465 15.36 19.19 10.24
CA LYS A 465 14.11 19.39 10.98
C LYS A 465 13.90 20.87 11.30
N ARG A 466 14.96 21.54 11.76
CA ARG A 466 14.99 22.97 12.06
C ARG A 466 14.69 23.82 10.84
N ASP A 467 15.31 23.54 9.70
CA ASP A 467 15.11 24.33 8.47
C ASP A 467 13.66 24.27 7.98
N LYS A 468 13.07 23.07 7.99
CA LYS A 468 11.66 22.84 7.61
C LYS A 468 10.70 23.58 8.56
N LEU A 469 10.87 23.41 9.88
CA LEU A 469 10.03 24.06 10.88
C LEU A 469 10.17 25.59 10.88
N TRP A 470 11.41 26.08 10.77
CA TRP A 470 11.68 27.52 10.67
C TRP A 470 10.99 28.11 9.43
N GLY A 471 11.20 27.49 8.26
CA GLY A 471 10.62 27.93 7.00
C GLY A 471 9.08 27.99 7.05
N ALA A 472 8.44 26.93 7.55
CA ALA A 472 6.98 26.88 7.66
C ALA A 472 6.44 27.89 8.69
N CYS A 473 7.08 28.02 9.85
CA CYS A 473 6.67 28.97 10.89
C CYS A 473 6.78 30.43 10.41
N VAL A 474 7.91 30.79 9.79
CA VAL A 474 8.11 32.13 9.25
C VAL A 474 7.13 32.43 8.12
N SER A 475 6.83 31.45 7.27
CA SER A 475 5.85 31.60 6.19
C SER A 475 4.47 31.95 6.76
N ILE A 476 4.01 31.23 7.80
CA ILE A 476 2.76 31.55 8.50
C ILE A 476 2.76 32.97 9.08
N LEU A 477 3.84 33.37 9.77
CA LEU A 477 3.94 34.69 10.37
C LEU A 477 3.96 35.82 9.33
N ALA A 478 4.51 35.56 8.14
CA ALA A 478 4.52 36.50 7.02
C ALA A 478 3.15 36.56 6.31
N LEU A 479 2.51 35.41 6.08
CA LEU A 479 1.20 35.32 5.41
C LEU A 479 0.06 35.85 6.29
N PHE A 480 0.16 35.69 7.61
CA PHE A 480 -0.87 36.11 8.57
C PHE A 480 -0.32 37.09 9.61
N PRO A 481 -0.30 38.40 9.32
CA PRO A 481 0.21 39.41 10.25
C PRO A 481 -0.53 39.43 11.60
N ARG A 482 -1.79 38.98 11.60
CA ARG A 482 -2.61 38.84 12.79
C ARG A 482 -2.15 37.69 13.69
N VAL A 483 -1.62 36.60 13.13
CA VAL A 483 -0.99 35.50 13.89
C VAL A 483 0.26 36.03 14.58
N LEU A 484 1.12 36.77 13.86
CA LEU A 484 2.29 37.42 14.45
C LEU A 484 1.91 38.36 15.60
N ARG A 485 0.90 39.21 15.40
CA ARG A 485 0.41 40.12 16.45
C ARG A 485 -0.08 39.36 17.68
N LEU A 486 -0.89 38.32 17.51
CA LEU A 486 -1.40 37.49 18.61
C LEU A 486 -0.26 36.78 19.35
N MET A 487 0.72 36.26 18.62
CA MET A 487 1.92 35.65 19.19
C MET A 487 2.71 36.66 20.04
N LEU A 488 2.93 37.88 19.54
CA LEU A 488 3.60 38.93 20.30
C LEU A 488 2.79 39.34 21.55
N GLN A 489 1.45 39.37 21.46
CA GLN A 489 0.57 39.67 22.60
C GLN A 489 0.57 38.56 23.66
N SER A 490 0.85 37.30 23.29
CA SER A 490 0.93 36.20 24.24
C SER A 490 2.25 36.18 25.03
N LEU A 491 3.28 36.92 24.56
CA LEU A 491 4.53 37.16 25.28
C LEU A 491 4.30 38.05 26.51
N ARG A 492 3.59 37.52 27.52
CA ARG A 492 3.34 38.17 28.80
C ARG A 492 4.60 38.08 29.67
N VAL A 493 5.67 38.75 29.24
CA VAL A 493 7.03 38.70 29.80
C VAL A 493 7.11 38.90 31.32
N ASN A 494 6.16 39.63 31.89
CA ASN A 494 6.03 39.86 33.33
C ASN A 494 5.67 38.61 34.15
N ARG A 495 5.27 37.51 33.50
CA ARG A 495 4.85 36.25 34.14
C ARG A 495 5.80 35.09 33.89
N VAL A 496 6.97 35.37 33.32
CA VAL A 496 7.89 34.37 32.78
C VAL A 496 9.06 34.17 33.75
N GLY A 497 9.53 32.93 33.88
CA GLY A 497 10.78 32.64 34.59
C GLY A 497 11.96 33.37 33.98
N SER A 498 12.95 33.75 34.80
CA SER A 498 14.15 34.49 34.36
C SER A 498 14.96 33.76 33.29
N GLU A 499 14.78 32.45 33.16
CA GLU A 499 15.47 31.54 32.23
C GLU A 499 14.92 31.59 30.79
N GLU A 500 13.63 31.89 30.58
CA GLU A 500 13.06 31.97 29.22
C GLU A 500 13.29 33.37 28.60
N LEU A 501 13.62 34.39 29.40
CA LEU A 501 13.81 35.78 28.93
C LEU A 501 14.88 35.91 27.82
N PRO A 502 16.07 35.28 27.92
CA PRO A 502 17.04 35.29 26.83
C PRO A 502 16.52 34.64 25.55
N VAL A 503 15.71 33.59 25.65
CA VAL A 503 15.10 32.91 24.50
C VAL A 503 14.11 33.84 23.80
N VAL A 504 13.26 34.52 24.57
CA VAL A 504 12.33 35.53 24.04
C VAL A 504 13.08 36.68 23.37
N GLY A 505 14.16 37.17 23.99
CA GLY A 505 15.00 38.22 23.40
C GLY A 505 15.64 37.79 22.08
N GLN A 506 16.20 36.58 22.02
CA GLN A 506 16.77 36.02 20.80
C GLN A 506 15.71 35.80 19.72
N MET A 507 14.50 35.36 20.08
CA MET A 507 13.38 35.21 19.16
C MET A 507 13.01 36.56 18.52
N LEU A 508 12.80 37.60 19.33
CA LEU A 508 12.48 38.94 18.82
C LEU A 508 13.57 39.47 17.88
N ARG A 509 14.84 39.27 18.25
CA ARG A 509 15.97 39.63 17.39
C ARG A 509 15.89 38.95 16.03
N LEU A 510 15.64 37.64 15.97
CA LEU A 510 15.55 36.92 14.71
C LEU A 510 14.34 37.34 13.87
N LEU A 511 13.19 37.58 14.51
CA LEU A 511 11.99 38.06 13.82
C LEU A 511 12.20 39.46 13.21
N LEU A 512 12.92 40.36 13.89
CA LEU A 512 13.29 41.69 13.37
C LEU A 512 14.26 41.61 12.19
N GLN A 513 15.18 40.65 12.22
CA GLN A 513 16.19 40.47 11.16
C GLN A 513 15.62 39.81 9.90
N HIS A 514 14.55 39.02 10.03
CA HIS A 514 13.98 38.27 8.91
C HIS A 514 13.21 39.18 7.94
N ALA A 515 13.70 39.31 6.71
CA ALA A 515 13.22 40.30 5.75
C ALA A 515 11.69 40.23 5.46
N PRO A 516 11.09 39.05 5.18
CA PRO A 516 9.63 38.91 5.02
C PRO A 516 8.78 39.39 6.21
N LEU A 517 9.33 39.40 7.43
CA LEU A 517 8.58 39.77 8.63
C LEU A 517 8.71 41.25 8.96
N ARG A 518 9.67 41.97 8.38
CA ARG A 518 9.91 43.39 8.70
C ARG A 518 8.68 44.27 8.56
N PRO A 519 7.86 44.21 7.50
CA PRO A 519 6.70 45.10 7.40
C PRO A 519 5.72 44.89 8.55
N HIS A 520 5.50 43.63 8.94
CA HIS A 520 4.56 43.27 9.99
C HIS A 520 5.09 43.57 11.40
N MET A 521 6.40 43.44 11.60
CA MET A 521 7.06 43.88 12.84
C MET A 521 6.94 45.41 13.02
N LEU A 522 6.93 46.19 11.93
CA LEU A 522 6.87 47.65 11.97
C LEU A 522 5.48 48.12 12.37
N THR A 523 4.45 47.49 11.79
CA THR A 523 3.05 47.68 12.20
C THR A 523 2.83 47.38 13.68
N ASN A 524 3.67 46.54 14.29
CA ASN A 524 3.61 46.19 15.71
C ASN A 524 4.74 46.82 16.55
N ALA A 525 5.43 47.86 16.06
CA ALA A 525 6.61 48.44 16.72
C ALA A 525 6.36 48.86 18.17
N ILE A 526 5.19 49.46 18.47
CA ILE A 526 4.81 49.85 19.84
C ILE A 526 4.71 48.63 20.77
N LEU A 527 4.11 47.53 20.28
CA LEU A 527 3.97 46.30 21.05
C LEU A 527 5.36 45.68 21.30
N VAL A 528 6.21 45.64 20.28
CA VAL A 528 7.59 45.13 20.40
C VAL A 528 8.40 45.98 21.39
N GLN A 529 8.30 47.31 21.31
CA GLN A 529 8.95 48.23 22.24
C GLN A 529 8.51 47.99 23.69
N GLN A 530 7.21 47.78 23.91
CA GLN A 530 6.68 47.48 25.24
C GLN A 530 7.22 46.16 25.78
N ILE A 531 7.32 45.12 24.94
CA ILE A 531 7.89 43.83 25.31
C ILE A 531 9.38 43.99 25.70
N ILE A 532 10.17 44.68 24.89
CA ILE A 532 11.59 44.95 25.16
C ILE A 532 11.77 45.74 26.46
N LYS A 533 10.92 46.75 26.70
CA LYS A 533 10.93 47.53 27.94
C LYS A 533 10.64 46.63 29.15
N ASN A 534 9.62 45.77 29.07
CA ASN A 534 9.28 44.82 30.13
C ASN A 534 10.45 43.86 30.43
N ILE A 535 11.09 43.29 29.40
CA ILE A 535 12.29 42.45 29.55
C ILE A 535 13.39 43.20 30.31
N THR A 536 13.66 44.44 29.91
CA THR A 536 14.71 45.29 30.50
C THR A 536 14.43 45.59 31.97
N THR A 537 13.16 45.86 32.33
CA THR A 537 12.79 46.13 33.73
C THR A 537 13.01 44.92 34.64
N LEU A 538 12.72 43.71 34.15
CA LEU A 538 12.82 42.46 34.91
C LEU A 538 14.28 41.99 35.10
N LYS A 539 15.20 42.41 34.22
CA LYS A 539 16.62 42.02 34.22
C LYS A 539 17.56 43.08 34.81
N SER A 540 17.04 44.08 35.54
CA SER A 540 17.79 45.22 36.10
C SER A 540 18.78 44.88 37.25
N GLY A 541 19.38 43.68 37.24
CA GLY A 541 20.49 43.27 38.10
C GLY A 541 21.86 43.75 37.60
N SER A 542 22.88 43.68 38.45
CA SER A 542 24.18 44.37 38.33
C SER A 542 25.09 43.99 37.16
N VAL A 543 24.69 43.08 36.26
CA VAL A 543 25.47 42.67 35.07
C VAL A 543 24.59 42.77 33.83
N GLN A 544 24.92 43.69 32.92
CA GLN A 544 24.22 43.85 31.65
C GLN A 544 24.58 42.67 30.72
N GLU A 545 23.63 41.75 30.52
CA GLU A 545 23.82 40.56 29.68
C GLU A 545 23.92 40.96 28.19
N GLN A 546 24.93 40.44 27.46
CA GLN A 546 25.24 40.83 26.07
C GLN A 546 24.04 40.69 25.10
N TRP A 547 23.20 39.67 25.27
CA TRP A 547 22.04 39.45 24.40
C TRP A 547 20.99 40.56 24.52
N LEU A 548 20.89 41.22 25.68
CA LEU A 548 19.97 42.33 25.90
C LEU A 548 20.45 43.57 25.15
N THR A 549 21.76 43.85 25.19
CA THR A 549 22.39 44.91 24.39
C THR A 549 22.21 44.66 22.89
N ASP A 550 22.43 43.42 22.43
CA ASP A 550 22.22 43.04 21.03
C ASP A 550 20.75 43.24 20.58
N LEU A 551 19.77 42.92 21.44
CA LEU A 551 18.35 43.12 21.16
C LEU A 551 18.01 44.61 21.02
N HIS A 552 18.47 45.45 21.95
CA HIS A 552 18.30 46.91 21.89
C HIS A 552 18.93 47.51 20.65
N TYR A 553 20.15 47.09 20.31
CA TYR A 553 20.82 47.51 19.08
C TYR A 553 20.02 47.10 17.83
N CYS A 554 19.59 45.84 17.75
CA CYS A 554 18.80 45.35 16.61
C CYS A 554 17.49 46.13 16.44
N PHE A 555 16.77 46.41 17.54
CA PHE A 555 15.55 47.20 17.51
C PHE A 555 15.80 48.66 17.11
N SER A 556 16.89 49.27 17.59
CA SER A 556 17.26 50.65 17.29
C SER A 556 17.64 50.83 15.83
N VAL A 557 18.47 49.93 15.27
CA VAL A 557 18.80 49.90 13.83
C VAL A 557 17.55 49.67 12.99
N TYR A 558 16.65 48.79 13.46
CA TYR A 558 15.41 48.48 12.77
C TYR A 558 14.46 49.69 12.67
N ILE A 559 14.30 50.48 13.75
CA ILE A 559 13.48 51.70 13.73
C ILE A 559 14.15 52.85 12.97
N THR A 560 15.47 53.03 13.12
CA THR A 560 16.19 54.16 12.49
C THR A 560 16.47 53.96 11.00
N GLY A 561 16.52 52.71 10.52
CA GLY A 561 16.65 52.37 9.10
C GLY A 561 15.41 52.69 8.24
N HIS A 562 14.35 53.25 8.82
CA HIS A 562 13.21 53.81 8.09
C HIS A 562 13.02 55.27 8.51
N PRO A 563 13.03 56.23 7.55
CA PRO A 563 12.66 57.60 7.88
C PRO A 563 11.18 57.60 8.26
N GLN A 564 10.90 57.64 9.56
CA GLN A 564 9.61 58.10 10.02
C GLN A 564 9.44 59.53 9.51
N GLY A 565 8.40 59.76 8.69
CA GLY A 565 7.86 61.12 8.52
C GLY A 565 7.61 61.73 9.90
N PRO A 566 7.80 63.03 10.07
CA PRO A 566 8.02 63.64 11.37
C PRO A 566 6.75 63.55 12.23
N SER A 567 6.71 62.63 13.20
CA SER A 567 5.91 62.80 14.42
C SER A 567 6.22 61.72 15.47
N ALA A 568 6.71 62.21 16.62
CA ALA A 568 6.49 61.66 17.96
C ALA A 568 7.32 60.45 18.43
N LEU A 569 8.64 60.57 18.45
CA LEU A 569 9.49 59.92 19.47
C LEU A 569 10.64 60.85 19.90
N SER A 570 10.29 62.02 20.43
CA SER A 570 11.20 62.80 21.26
C SER A 570 10.62 62.86 22.67
N THR A 571 11.32 62.23 23.60
CA THR A 571 11.21 62.17 25.07
C THR A 571 11.07 60.72 25.54
N VAL A 572 12.16 60.11 25.98
CA VAL A 572 12.63 60.10 27.37
C VAL A 572 13.98 59.35 27.36
N TYR A 573 15.05 60.10 27.65
CA TYR A 573 16.33 59.56 28.13
C TYR A 573 16.23 59.30 29.64
#